data_AF-A0A2K8U339-F1
#
_entry.id   AF-A0A2K8U339-F1
#
_cell.length_a   1.000
_cell.length_b   1.000
_cell.length_c   1.000
_cell.angle_alpha   90.00
_cell.angle_beta   90.00
_cell.angle_gamma   90.00
#
_symmetry.space_group_name_H-M   'P 1'
#
loop_
_entity.id
_entity.type
_entity.pdbx_description
1 polymer ?
#
loop_
_entity_poly.entity_id
_entity_poly.type
_entity_poly.pdbx_seq_one_letter_code
_entity_poly.pdbx_strand_id
1 'polypeptide(L)'
;MSHAETHNPQAITSRLDRMTLAEAITMAQEFEAAAADFYRELARRLNTETSTLADELANEEEQHGLMLRGLAAQPGLAQHLRQRIAAPASTPAFRTFITPLDLPAAPQEDELLAYAKSREEIAREHYGYLAELAPPGPLRDLFAFFAHEEQRHADHLDQRWSELFAVF
;
A
#
# COMPACT_ATOMS: atom_id res chain seq x y z
N MET A 1 22.42 -43.27 -21.03
CA MET A 1 20.97 -43.12 -20.83
C MET A 1 20.75 -42.96 -19.34
N SER A 2 20.92 -41.74 -18.83
CA SER A 2 19.87 -40.72 -18.63
C SER A 2 18.75 -41.22 -17.71
N HIS A 3 18.79 -40.79 -16.45
CA HIS A 3 17.62 -40.18 -15.82
C HIS A 3 18.12 -39.12 -14.85
N ALA A 4 17.98 -37.87 -15.29
CA ALA A 4 18.20 -36.69 -14.49
C ALA A 4 17.16 -36.66 -13.35
N GLU A 5 17.66 -36.52 -12.13
CA GLU A 5 16.83 -36.13 -10.98
C GLU A 5 16.30 -34.72 -11.26
N THR A 6 14.98 -34.64 -11.35
CA THR A 6 14.20 -33.42 -11.56
C THR A 6 14.44 -32.45 -10.41
N HIS A 7 15.31 -31.48 -10.65
CA HIS A 7 15.41 -30.28 -9.83
C HIS A 7 14.07 -29.54 -9.92
N ASN A 8 13.37 -29.42 -8.80
CA ASN A 8 12.18 -28.58 -8.67
C ASN A 8 12.63 -27.15 -8.28
N PRO A 9 12.67 -26.17 -9.21
CA PRO A 9 13.10 -24.81 -8.92
C PRO A 9 12.13 -24.03 -8.03
N GLN A 10 10.92 -24.55 -7.76
CA GLN A 10 9.93 -23.89 -6.90
C GLN A 10 10.06 -24.26 -5.41
N ALA A 11 10.88 -25.25 -5.06
CA ALA A 11 11.00 -25.75 -3.68
C ALA A 11 12.12 -25.09 -2.83
N ILE A 12 12.91 -24.17 -3.39
CA ILE A 12 14.10 -23.61 -2.71
C ILE A 12 14.00 -22.10 -2.42
N THR A 13 12.98 -21.38 -2.92
CA THR A 13 12.86 -19.91 -2.74
C THR A 13 11.81 -19.50 -1.70
N SER A 14 11.62 -20.30 -0.65
CA SER A 14 10.95 -19.84 0.58
C SER A 14 11.87 -20.06 1.78
N ARG A 15 13.04 -19.43 1.73
CA ARG A 15 13.49 -18.75 2.94
C ARG A 15 12.54 -17.59 3.07
N LEU A 16 11.54 -17.71 3.95
CA LEU A 16 10.66 -16.60 4.29
C LEU A 16 11.56 -15.44 4.71
N ASP A 17 11.79 -14.49 3.80
CA ASP A 17 12.53 -13.28 4.13
C ASP A 17 11.82 -12.68 5.33
N ARG A 18 12.61 -12.41 6.38
CA ARG A 18 12.08 -11.85 7.63
C ARG A 18 12.43 -10.39 7.67
N MET A 19 11.49 -9.60 8.16
CA MET A 19 11.70 -8.19 8.44
C MET A 19 11.30 -7.89 9.88
N THR A 20 11.86 -6.84 10.43
CA THR A 20 11.44 -6.26 11.70
C THR A 20 10.16 -5.47 11.53
N LEU A 21 9.39 -5.32 12.60
CA LEU A 21 8.25 -4.40 12.59
C LEU A 21 8.68 -2.95 12.32
N ALA A 22 9.89 -2.56 12.72
CA ALA A 22 10.48 -1.27 12.33
C ALA A 22 10.61 -1.14 10.81
N GLU A 23 11.20 -2.13 10.13
CA GLU A 23 11.34 -2.15 8.67
C GLU A 23 9.97 -2.12 7.97
N ALA A 24 8.97 -2.82 8.53
CA ALA A 24 7.61 -2.83 7.98
C ALA A 24 6.96 -1.44 8.07
N ILE A 25 7.10 -0.76 9.22
CA ILE A 25 6.57 0.59 9.39
C ILE A 25 7.31 1.59 8.51
N THR A 26 8.64 1.49 8.37
CA THR A 26 9.39 2.35 7.44
C THR A 26 8.89 2.19 6.02
N MET A 27 8.68 0.94 5.57
CA MET A 27 8.16 0.67 4.24
C MET A 27 6.74 1.22 4.05
N ALA A 28 5.88 1.07 5.05
CA ALA A 28 4.55 1.66 5.06
C ALA A 28 4.62 3.19 4.95
N GLN A 29 5.47 3.86 5.75
CA GLN A 29 5.65 5.32 5.67
C GLN A 29 6.10 5.81 4.30
N GLU A 30 7.00 5.06 3.64
CA GLU A 30 7.44 5.35 2.28
C GLU A 30 6.30 5.17 1.27
N PHE A 31 5.46 4.15 1.45
CA PHE A 31 4.30 3.90 0.62
C PHE A 31 3.25 5.01 0.75
N GLU A 32 2.91 5.41 1.98
CA GLU A 32 1.98 6.52 2.26
C GLU A 32 2.47 7.84 1.64
N ALA A 33 3.76 8.14 1.78
CA ALA A 33 4.33 9.33 1.16
C ALA A 33 4.23 9.29 -0.37
N ALA A 34 4.55 8.14 -0.97
CA ALA A 34 4.40 7.96 -2.42
C ALA A 34 2.93 8.00 -2.87
N ALA A 35 1.98 7.60 -2.02
CA ALA A 35 0.55 7.64 -2.30
C ALA A 35 0.05 9.10 -2.29
N ALA A 36 0.42 9.87 -1.26
CA ALA A 36 0.13 11.29 -1.20
C ALA A 36 0.67 12.05 -2.42
N ASP A 37 1.92 11.76 -2.83
CA ASP A 37 2.52 12.39 -4.02
C ASP A 37 1.81 11.98 -5.31
N PHE A 38 1.45 10.70 -5.44
CA PHE A 38 0.68 10.20 -6.58
C PHE A 38 -0.68 10.90 -6.68
N TYR A 39 -1.45 10.95 -5.58
CA TYR A 39 -2.79 11.54 -5.57
C TYR A 39 -2.76 13.05 -5.82
N ARG A 40 -1.74 13.77 -5.33
CA ARG A 40 -1.52 15.19 -5.68
C ARG A 40 -1.27 15.41 -7.15
N GLU A 41 -0.44 14.56 -7.74
CA GLU A 41 -0.15 14.66 -9.17
C GLU A 41 -1.38 14.29 -10.00
N LEU A 42 -2.14 13.30 -9.56
CA LEU A 42 -3.42 12.93 -10.15
C LEU A 42 -4.40 14.10 -10.12
N ALA A 43 -4.56 14.77 -8.97
CA ALA A 43 -5.43 15.93 -8.82
C ALA A 43 -5.10 17.07 -9.80
N ARG A 44 -3.82 17.29 -10.11
CA ARG A 44 -3.39 18.30 -11.10
C ARG A 44 -3.73 17.96 -12.55
N ARG A 45 -3.90 16.68 -12.86
CA ARG A 45 -4.12 16.18 -14.23
C ARG A 45 -5.60 15.95 -14.54
N LEU A 46 -6.41 15.78 -13.50
CA LEU A 46 -7.84 15.52 -13.60
C LEU A 46 -8.67 16.81 -13.69
N ASN A 47 -9.93 16.67 -14.09
CA ASN A 47 -10.89 17.77 -14.12
C ASN A 47 -11.38 18.14 -12.70
N THR A 48 -12.10 19.27 -12.57
CA THR A 48 -12.38 19.91 -11.26
C THR A 48 -13.11 19.02 -10.24
N GLU A 49 -13.98 18.10 -10.67
CA GLU A 49 -14.73 17.27 -9.73
C GLU A 49 -13.92 16.05 -9.25
N THR A 50 -13.13 15.45 -10.15
CA THR A 50 -12.22 14.34 -9.81
C THR A 50 -10.96 14.81 -9.08
N SER A 51 -10.52 16.05 -9.32
CA SER A 51 -9.37 16.62 -8.61
C SER A 51 -9.62 16.76 -7.11
N THR A 52 -10.86 17.06 -6.70
CA THR A 52 -11.21 17.16 -5.27
C THR A 52 -11.05 15.83 -4.55
N LEU A 53 -11.53 14.73 -5.14
CA LEU A 53 -11.36 13.40 -4.56
C LEU A 53 -9.87 13.04 -4.43
N ALA A 54 -9.09 13.29 -5.46
CA ALA A 54 -7.65 13.02 -5.44
C ALA A 54 -6.93 13.89 -4.39
N ASP A 55 -7.30 15.16 -4.22
CA ASP A 55 -6.76 16.00 -3.15
C ASP A 55 -7.15 15.50 -1.75
N GLU A 56 -8.39 15.05 -1.56
CA GLU A 56 -8.86 14.46 -0.29
C GLU A 56 -8.04 13.21 0.07
N LEU A 57 -7.93 12.26 -0.88
CA LEU A 57 -7.11 11.06 -0.71
C LEU A 57 -5.66 11.42 -0.40
N ALA A 58 -5.06 12.34 -1.15
CA ALA A 58 -3.68 12.77 -0.87
C ALA A 58 -3.48 13.29 0.55
N ASN A 59 -4.44 14.05 1.08
CA ASN A 59 -4.37 14.57 2.44
C ASN A 59 -4.54 13.46 3.48
N GLU A 60 -5.40 12.47 3.22
CA GLU A 60 -5.58 11.29 4.07
C GLU A 60 -4.27 10.48 4.15
N GLU A 61 -3.60 10.22 3.02
CA GLU A 61 -2.31 9.49 3.02
C GLU A 61 -1.19 10.24 3.76
N GLU A 62 -1.22 11.57 3.77
CA GLU A 62 -0.30 12.32 4.64
C GLU A 62 -0.59 12.12 6.12
N GLN A 63 -1.86 12.09 6.52
CA GLN A 63 -2.26 11.82 7.90
C GLN A 63 -1.88 10.40 8.31
N HIS A 64 -2.07 9.43 7.43
CA HIS A 64 -1.60 8.06 7.56
C HIS A 64 -0.10 7.98 7.83
N GLY A 65 0.71 8.65 7.00
CA GLY A 65 2.16 8.76 7.23
C GLY A 65 2.50 9.38 8.59
N LEU A 66 1.74 10.38 9.04
CA LEU A 66 1.90 10.98 10.37
C LEU A 66 1.53 10.01 11.49
N MET A 67 0.46 9.22 11.35
CA MET A 67 0.05 8.21 12.32
C MET A 67 1.14 7.13 12.49
N LEU A 68 1.68 6.62 11.38
CA LEU A 68 2.77 5.65 11.40
C LEU A 68 4.03 6.21 12.08
N ARG A 69 4.40 7.47 11.78
CA ARG A 69 5.53 8.16 12.44
C ARG A 69 5.28 8.35 13.94
N GLY A 70 4.09 8.79 14.31
CA GLY A 70 3.69 8.98 15.69
C GLY A 70 3.74 7.68 16.49
N LEU A 71 3.26 6.58 15.93
CA LEU A 71 3.30 5.27 16.58
C LEU A 71 4.74 4.76 16.72
N ALA A 72 5.56 4.85 15.67
CA ALA A 72 6.96 4.42 15.72
C ALA A 72 7.81 5.18 16.76
N ALA A 73 7.45 6.43 17.04
CA ALA A 73 8.13 7.26 18.04
C ALA A 73 7.74 6.95 19.49
N GLN A 74 6.72 6.10 19.74
CA GLN A 74 6.27 5.80 21.10
C GLN A 74 7.31 4.95 21.85
N PRO A 75 7.86 5.42 22.99
CA PRO A 75 8.91 4.69 23.72
C PRO A 75 8.50 3.27 24.14
N GLY A 76 7.20 3.07 24.45
CA GLY A 76 6.65 1.77 24.83
C GLY A 76 6.65 0.71 23.71
N LEU A 77 6.85 1.11 22.45
CA LEU A 77 6.88 0.20 21.31
C LEU A 77 8.30 -0.21 20.89
N ALA A 78 9.37 0.39 21.45
CA ALA A 78 10.74 0.12 21.03
C ALA A 78 11.13 -1.37 21.07
N GLN A 79 10.61 -2.14 22.02
CA GLN A 79 10.84 -3.59 22.07
C GLN A 79 10.06 -4.34 20.98
N HIS A 80 8.82 -3.94 20.71
CA HIS A 80 7.97 -4.52 19.67
C HIS A 80 8.57 -4.27 18.28
N LEU A 81 9.06 -3.06 18.01
CA LEU A 81 9.67 -2.69 16.73
C LEU A 81 10.85 -3.58 16.32
N ARG A 82 11.57 -4.17 17.28
CA ARG A 82 12.69 -5.10 17.02
C ARG A 82 12.23 -6.53 16.70
N GLN A 83 10.97 -6.86 16.92
CA GLN A 83 10.44 -8.20 16.66
C GLN A 83 10.46 -8.48 15.16
N ARG A 84 10.93 -9.67 14.79
CA ARG A 84 10.98 -10.11 13.40
C ARG A 84 9.71 -10.87 13.05
N ILE A 85 9.02 -10.44 12.00
CA ILE A 85 7.89 -11.14 11.37
C ILE A 85 8.35 -11.79 10.06
N ALA A 86 7.51 -12.64 9.48
CA ALA A 86 7.68 -13.00 8.08
C ALA A 86 7.38 -11.75 7.23
N ALA A 87 8.09 -11.55 6.12
CA ALA A 87 7.69 -10.55 5.15
C ALA A 87 6.40 -11.03 4.47
N PRO A 88 5.36 -10.19 4.34
CA PRO A 88 4.17 -10.52 3.56
C PRO A 88 4.52 -10.95 2.13
N ALA A 89 3.74 -11.87 1.56
CA ALA A 89 3.95 -12.29 0.16
C ALA A 89 3.75 -11.13 -0.83
N SER A 90 2.94 -10.13 -0.45
CA SER A 90 2.71 -8.89 -1.21
C SER A 90 3.92 -7.93 -1.19
N THR A 91 4.94 -8.16 -0.35
CA THR A 91 6.08 -7.22 -0.19
C THR A 91 6.74 -6.82 -1.52
N PRO A 92 7.04 -7.73 -2.47
CA PRO A 92 7.65 -7.31 -3.74
C PRO A 92 6.77 -6.37 -4.55
N ALA A 93 5.46 -6.64 -4.64
CA ALA A 93 4.51 -5.80 -5.35
C ALA A 93 4.24 -4.48 -4.62
N PHE A 94 4.09 -4.50 -3.31
CA PHE A 94 3.93 -3.28 -2.51
C PHE A 94 5.08 -2.29 -2.74
N ARG A 95 6.32 -2.79 -2.80
CA ARG A 95 7.51 -1.96 -3.07
C ARG A 95 7.53 -1.34 -4.47
N THR A 96 6.85 -1.88 -5.47
CA THR A 96 6.82 -1.26 -6.80
C THR A 96 6.05 0.06 -6.80
N PHE A 97 5.10 0.24 -5.88
CA PHE A 97 4.30 1.46 -5.75
C PHE A 97 4.95 2.55 -4.89
N ILE A 98 6.06 2.24 -4.21
CA ILE A 98 6.90 3.24 -3.53
C ILE A 98 7.67 4.09 -4.55
N THR A 99 8.04 3.49 -5.68
CA THR A 99 8.74 4.24 -6.74
C THR A 99 7.75 5.16 -7.43
N PRO A 100 8.06 6.47 -7.58
CA PRO A 100 7.19 7.39 -8.31
C PRO A 100 6.87 6.87 -9.70
N LEU A 101 5.59 6.93 -10.06
CA LEU A 101 5.12 6.53 -11.37
C LEU A 101 5.52 7.60 -12.40
N ASP A 102 6.20 7.19 -13.48
CA ASP A 102 6.43 8.05 -14.64
C ASP A 102 5.17 8.07 -15.51
N LEU A 103 4.28 9.01 -15.23
CA LEU A 103 3.04 9.16 -15.99
C LEU A 103 3.31 9.82 -17.35
N PRO A 104 2.78 9.29 -18.46
CA PRO A 104 2.90 9.93 -19.77
C PRO A 104 2.30 11.34 -19.74
N ALA A 105 2.66 12.19 -20.71
CA ALA A 105 2.23 13.59 -20.73
C ALA A 105 0.70 13.77 -20.80
N ALA A 106 -0.01 12.80 -21.37
CA ALA A 106 -1.47 12.73 -21.43
C ALA A 106 -1.91 11.28 -21.10
N PRO A 107 -1.94 10.91 -19.82
CA PRO A 107 -2.40 9.58 -19.42
C PRO A 107 -3.91 9.48 -19.62
N GLN A 108 -4.39 8.31 -20.02
CA GLN A 108 -5.84 8.09 -20.11
C GLN A 108 -6.42 8.00 -18.70
N GLU A 109 -7.58 8.62 -18.50
CA GLU A 109 -8.27 8.67 -17.21
C GLU A 109 -8.51 7.25 -16.65
N ASP A 110 -8.95 6.30 -17.48
CA ASP A 110 -9.16 4.90 -17.06
C ASP A 110 -7.86 4.18 -16.65
N GLU A 111 -6.72 4.50 -17.28
CA GLU A 111 -5.42 3.93 -16.90
C GLU A 111 -4.95 4.46 -15.54
N LEU A 112 -5.19 5.75 -15.27
CA LEU A 112 -4.91 6.37 -13.98
C LEU A 112 -5.75 5.75 -12.87
N LEU A 113 -7.05 5.54 -13.12
CA LEU A 113 -7.92 4.89 -12.15
C LEU A 113 -7.48 3.44 -11.91
N ALA A 114 -7.22 2.67 -12.97
CA ALA A 114 -6.78 1.28 -12.82
C ALA A 114 -5.50 1.17 -11.99
N TYR A 115 -4.56 2.11 -12.17
CA TYR A 115 -3.36 2.21 -11.35
C TYR A 115 -3.69 2.56 -9.89
N ALA A 116 -4.52 3.58 -9.65
CA ALA A 116 -4.94 3.97 -8.30
C ALA A 116 -5.60 2.80 -7.55
N LYS A 117 -6.56 2.11 -8.19
CA LYS A 117 -7.22 0.94 -7.60
C LYS A 117 -6.25 -0.21 -7.29
N SER A 118 -5.30 -0.45 -8.19
CA SER A 118 -4.28 -1.49 -7.98
C SER A 118 -3.37 -1.14 -6.79
N ARG A 119 -3.12 0.15 -6.55
CA ARG A 119 -2.38 0.65 -5.39
C ARG A 119 -3.16 0.40 -4.09
N GLU A 120 -4.44 0.77 -4.04
CA GLU A 120 -5.29 0.53 -2.87
C GLU A 120 -5.43 -0.97 -2.56
N GLU A 121 -5.60 -1.80 -3.60
CA GLU A 121 -5.73 -3.25 -3.42
C GLU A 121 -4.47 -3.88 -2.81
N ILE A 122 -3.29 -3.51 -3.34
CA ILE A 122 -2.04 -4.07 -2.80
C ILE A 122 -1.75 -3.53 -1.39
N ALA A 123 -2.14 -2.29 -1.09
CA ALA A 123 -1.99 -1.70 0.23
C ALA A 123 -2.86 -2.43 1.24
N ARG A 124 -4.14 -2.61 0.92
CA ARG A 124 -5.10 -3.38 1.72
C ARG A 124 -4.58 -4.77 2.04
N GLU A 125 -4.11 -5.50 1.02
CA GLU A 125 -3.57 -6.84 1.20
C GLU A 125 -2.32 -6.82 2.09
N HIS A 126 -1.39 -5.89 1.85
CA HIS A 126 -0.15 -5.78 2.61
C HIS A 126 -0.42 -5.47 4.09
N TYR A 127 -1.25 -4.48 4.37
CA TYR A 127 -1.64 -4.13 5.73
C TYR A 127 -2.43 -5.25 6.43
N GLY A 128 -3.28 -5.96 5.70
CA GLY A 128 -3.97 -7.15 6.21
C GLY A 128 -2.98 -8.23 6.68
N TYR A 129 -1.98 -8.56 5.86
CA TYR A 129 -0.95 -9.51 6.27
C TYR A 129 -0.10 -9.01 7.44
N LEU A 130 0.27 -7.72 7.47
CA LEU A 130 1.01 -7.15 8.59
C LEU A 130 0.20 -7.24 9.89
N ALA A 131 -1.12 -7.01 9.85
CA ALA A 131 -2.00 -7.17 10.99
C ALA A 131 -2.03 -8.63 11.51
N GLU A 132 -2.13 -9.61 10.59
CA GLU A 132 -2.12 -11.03 10.95
C GLU A 132 -0.79 -11.47 11.57
N LEU A 133 0.32 -10.97 11.04
CA LEU A 133 1.68 -11.35 11.45
C LEU A 133 2.18 -10.61 12.69
N ALA A 134 1.70 -9.38 12.92
CA ALA A 134 2.06 -8.60 14.10
C ALA A 134 1.47 -9.22 15.38
N PRO A 135 2.18 -9.19 16.52
CA PRO A 135 1.61 -9.62 17.80
C PRO A 135 0.38 -8.79 18.20
N PRO A 136 -0.51 -9.32 19.05
CA PRO A 136 -1.64 -8.55 19.58
C PRO A 136 -1.18 -7.26 20.25
N GLY A 137 -1.85 -6.15 19.95
CA GLY A 137 -1.57 -4.83 20.50
C GLY A 137 -1.65 -3.70 19.47
N PRO A 138 -1.18 -2.50 19.82
CA PRO A 138 -1.42 -1.28 19.03
C PRO A 138 -0.92 -1.34 17.59
N LEU A 139 0.14 -2.11 17.31
CA LEU A 139 0.66 -2.26 15.95
C LEU A 139 -0.25 -3.10 15.07
N ARG A 140 -0.79 -4.21 15.61
CA ARG A 140 -1.78 -5.03 14.90
C ARG A 140 -3.04 -4.22 14.63
N ASP A 141 -3.53 -3.50 15.64
CA ASP A 141 -4.75 -2.71 15.52
C ASP A 141 -4.57 -1.59 14.49
N LEU A 142 -3.39 -0.96 14.46
CA LEU A 142 -3.07 0.05 13.45
C LEU A 142 -3.05 -0.57 12.04
N PHE A 143 -2.35 -1.68 11.81
CA PHE A 143 -2.34 -2.31 10.49
C PHE A 143 -3.72 -2.78 10.04
N ALA A 144 -4.55 -3.27 10.96
CA ALA A 144 -5.94 -3.61 10.64
C ALA A 144 -6.76 -2.38 10.25
N PHE A 145 -6.59 -1.27 10.97
CA PHE A 145 -7.19 0.02 10.61
C PHE A 145 -6.78 0.46 9.20
N PHE A 146 -5.49 0.44 8.89
CA PHE A 146 -4.99 0.77 7.55
C PHE A 146 -5.64 -0.10 6.47
N ALA A 147 -5.65 -1.42 6.64
CA ALA A 147 -6.31 -2.30 5.67
C ALA A 147 -7.79 -1.96 5.43
N HIS A 148 -8.50 -1.46 6.45
CA HIS A 148 -9.86 -0.98 6.28
C HIS A 148 -9.95 0.36 5.55
N GLU A 149 -9.03 1.30 5.81
CA GLU A 149 -8.95 2.58 5.11
C GLU A 149 -8.66 2.39 3.61
N GLU A 150 -7.70 1.53 3.24
CA GLU A 150 -7.41 1.24 1.82
C GLU A 150 -8.63 0.65 1.08
N GLN A 151 -9.44 -0.16 1.78
CA GLN A 151 -10.70 -0.64 1.21
C GLN A 151 -11.69 0.52 0.99
N ARG A 152 -11.80 1.44 1.96
CA ARG A 152 -12.66 2.62 1.84
C ARG A 152 -12.21 3.50 0.67
N HIS A 153 -10.92 3.71 0.48
CA HIS A 153 -10.37 4.45 -0.65
C HIS A 153 -10.75 3.78 -1.98
N ALA A 154 -10.55 2.46 -2.10
CA ALA A 154 -10.93 1.71 -3.29
C ALA A 154 -12.43 1.84 -3.61
N ASP A 155 -13.29 1.74 -2.59
CA ASP A 155 -14.74 1.90 -2.74
C ASP A 155 -15.12 3.32 -3.15
N HIS A 156 -14.47 4.34 -2.60
CA HIS A 156 -14.67 5.75 -2.95
C HIS A 156 -14.25 6.04 -4.40
N LEU A 157 -13.11 5.50 -4.84
CA LEU A 157 -12.66 5.59 -6.23
C LEU A 157 -13.69 4.97 -7.17
N ASP A 158 -14.18 3.77 -6.85
CA ASP A 158 -15.17 3.06 -7.67
C ASP A 158 -16.51 3.80 -7.77
N GLN A 159 -17.01 4.30 -6.65
CA GLN A 159 -18.26 5.04 -6.63
C GLN A 159 -18.16 6.34 -7.44
N ARG A 160 -17.18 7.19 -7.15
CA ARG A 160 -17.07 8.52 -7.76
C ARG A 160 -16.74 8.42 -9.25
N TRP A 161 -15.90 7.46 -9.65
CA TRP A 161 -15.65 7.23 -11.07
C TRP A 161 -16.90 6.77 -11.80
N SER A 162 -17.64 5.82 -11.22
CA SER A 162 -18.91 5.37 -11.80
C SER A 162 -19.90 6.53 -11.96
N GLU A 163 -20.02 7.42 -10.98
CA GLU A 163 -20.91 8.60 -11.05
C GLU A 163 -20.55 9.55 -12.19
N LEU A 164 -19.26 9.76 -12.46
CA LEU A 164 -18.77 10.69 -13.47
C LEU A 164 -18.86 10.17 -14.89
N PHE A 165 -18.69 8.85 -15.08
CA PHE A 165 -18.68 8.22 -16.40
C PHE A 165 -19.97 7.44 -16.72
N ALA A 166 -20.96 7.40 -15.81
CA ALA A 166 -22.29 6.82 -16.06
C ALA A 166 -23.23 7.71 -16.91
N VAL A 167 -22.70 8.71 -17.62
CA VAL A 167 -23.50 9.55 -18.53
C VAL A 167 -23.49 8.96 -19.96
N PHE A 168 -24.50 8.11 -20.22
CA PHE A 168 -25.08 7.63 -21.50
C PHE A 168 -24.16 7.25 -22.68
#